data_AF-A0A814QRM4-F1
#
_entry.id   AF-A0A814QRM4-F1
#
_cell.length_a   1.000
_cell.length_b   1.000
_cell.length_c   1.000
_cell.angle_alpha   90.00
_cell.angle_beta   90.00
_cell.angle_gamma   90.00
#
_symmetry.space_group_name_H-M   'P 1'
#
loop_
_entity.id
_entity.type
_entity.pdbx_description
1 polymer ?
#
loop_
_entity_poly.entity_id
_entity_poly.type
_entity_poly.pdbx_seq_one_letter_code
_entity_poly.pdbx_strand_id
1 'polypeptide(L)'
;IALVGGGIGGVGAAYTLLRNGYTNVTIYEKRDALGDNAKTHVWQIDNKSITTGLSVLAWPEIFRNYIHLLNELNIKTTIVELPFFIHNK
;
A
#
# COMPACT_ATOMS: atom_id res chain seq x y z
N ILE A 1 5.85 19.79 8.98
CA ILE A 1 4.74 18.84 9.22
C ILE A 1 5.35 17.50 9.60
N ALA A 2 4.98 16.95 10.76
CA ALA A 2 5.44 15.65 11.22
C ALA A 2 4.32 14.61 11.04
N LEU A 3 4.64 13.52 10.35
CA LEU A 3 3.74 12.38 10.14
C LEU A 3 4.31 11.20 10.93
N VAL A 4 3.47 10.58 11.77
CA VAL A 4 3.87 9.41 12.57
C VAL A 4 3.30 8.15 11.91
N GLY A 5 4.20 7.27 11.46
CA GLY A 5 3.90 6.06 10.70
C GLY A 5 4.19 6.20 9.20
N GLY A 6 4.95 5.25 8.67
CA GLY A 6 5.37 5.13 7.28
C GLY A 6 4.56 4.11 6.47
N GLY A 7 3.37 3.73 6.93
CA GLY A 7 2.41 2.93 6.16
C GLY A 7 1.79 3.71 4.99
N ILE A 8 0.91 3.06 4.22
CA ILE A 8 0.26 3.66 3.04
C ILE A 8 -0.45 4.99 3.34
N GLY A 9 -1.04 5.13 4.54
CA GLY A 9 -1.68 6.37 4.98
C GLY A 9 -0.68 7.51 5.19
N GLY A 10 0.44 7.25 5.87
CA GLY A 10 1.45 8.26 6.16
C GLY A 10 2.24 8.68 4.91
N VAL A 11 2.64 7.71 4.08
CA VAL A 11 3.31 7.98 2.80
C VAL A 11 2.36 8.67 1.83
N GLY A 12 1.09 8.26 1.78
CA GLY A 12 0.06 8.93 0.97
C GLY A 12 -0.17 10.39 1.41
N ALA A 13 -0.24 10.65 2.71
CA ALA A 13 -0.34 12.00 3.23
C ALA A 13 0.88 12.85 2.85
N ALA A 14 2.10 12.31 2.99
CA ALA A 14 3.32 12.99 2.58
C ALA A 14 3.30 13.32 1.08
N TYR A 15 2.95 12.35 0.24
CA TYR A 15 2.81 12.53 -1.20
C TYR A 15 1.86 13.69 -1.55
N THR A 16 0.65 13.70 -0.97
CA THR A 16 -0.33 14.76 -1.22
C THR A 16 0.18 16.13 -0.73
N LEU A 17 0.77 16.21 0.46
CA LEU A 17 1.31 17.46 1.00
C LEU A 17 2.40 18.04 0.09
N LEU A 18 3.38 17.23 -0.30
CA LEU A 18 4.47 17.67 -1.17
C LEU A 18 3.94 18.18 -2.51
N ARG A 19 2.94 17.50 -3.10
CA ARG A 19 2.30 17.92 -4.36
C ARG A 19 1.48 19.22 -4.23
N ASN A 20 1.10 19.60 -3.01
CA ASN A 20 0.40 20.86 -2.73
C ASN A 20 1.35 21.98 -2.25
N GLY A 21 2.66 21.84 -2.49
CA GLY A 21 3.64 22.91 -2.26
C GLY A 21 4.20 22.98 -0.84
N TYR A 22 3.83 22.04 0.05
CA TYR A 22 4.47 21.94 1.36
C TYR A 22 5.88 21.36 1.19
N THR A 23 6.90 22.02 1.71
CA THR A 23 8.31 21.65 1.49
C THR A 23 8.98 21.01 2.70
N ASN A 24 8.43 21.20 3.90
CA ASN A 24 8.98 20.67 5.15
C ASN A 24 8.06 19.59 5.75
N VAL A 25 8.16 18.37 5.22
CA VAL A 25 7.40 17.20 5.66
C VAL A 25 8.37 16.11 6.10
N THR A 26 8.17 15.57 7.30
CA THR A 26 9.01 14.50 7.87
C THR A 26 8.14 13.34 8.30
N ILE A 27 8.50 12.12 7.89
CA ILE A 27 7.87 10.87 8.32
C ILE A 27 8.73 10.25 9.41
N TYR A 28 8.11 9.90 10.54
CA TYR A 28 8.72 9.12 11.61
C TYR A 28 8.14 7.70 11.55
N GLU A 29 8.94 6.75 11.10
CA GLU A 29 8.59 5.32 11.07
C GLU A 29 9.47 4.58 12.10
N LYS A 30 8.87 3.64 12.83
CA LYS A 30 9.57 2.86 13.86
C LYS A 30 10.43 1.77 13.25
N ARG A 31 10.03 1.23 12.11
CA ARG A 31 10.71 0.14 11.39
C ARG A 31 11.73 0.69 10.39
N ASP A 32 12.62 -0.19 9.94
CA ASP A 32 13.63 0.15 8.93
C ASP A 32 13.07 0.27 7.50
N ALA A 33 11.76 0.04 7.32
CA ALA A 33 11.11 0.05 6.02
C ALA A 33 9.72 0.72 6.05
N LEU A 34 9.40 1.40 4.96
CA LEU A 34 8.08 1.99 4.68
C LEU A 34 7.10 0.93 4.14
N GLY A 35 5.81 1.29 4.09
CA GLY A 35 4.74 0.50 3.48
C GLY A 35 3.85 -0.23 4.50
N ASP A 36 4.38 -0.56 5.68
CA ASP A 36 3.67 -1.32 6.72
C ASP A 36 3.01 -2.59 6.16
N ASN A 37 1.68 -2.70 6.21
CA ASN A 37 0.96 -3.85 5.65
C ASN A 37 1.04 -3.85 4.12
N ALA A 38 1.21 -2.70 3.46
CA ALA A 38 1.33 -2.57 2.01
C ALA A 38 2.69 -3.04 1.47
N LYS A 39 3.04 -4.29 1.79
CA LYS A 39 4.29 -4.94 1.43
C LYS A 39 4.02 -6.20 0.62
N THR A 40 4.95 -6.45 -0.28
CA THR A 40 5.10 -7.75 -0.92
C THR A 40 6.13 -8.54 -0.12
N HIS A 41 5.78 -9.74 0.30
CA HIS A 41 6.70 -10.66 0.96
C HIS A 41 6.94 -11.87 0.06
N VAL A 42 8.18 -12.34 0.04
CA VAL A 42 8.60 -13.49 -0.74
C VAL A 42 9.02 -14.60 0.23
N TRP A 43 8.21 -15.64 0.31
CA TRP A 43 8.45 -16.83 1.12
C TRP A 43 9.35 -17.81 0.36
N GLN A 44 10.30 -18.43 1.04
CA GLN A 44 11.11 -19.51 0.49
C GLN A 44 10.65 -20.83 1.11
N ILE A 45 10.13 -21.75 0.29
CA ILE A 45 9.61 -23.07 0.71
C ILE A 45 10.09 -24.12 -0.28
N ASP A 46 10.83 -25.14 0.17
CA ASP A 46 11.29 -26.28 -0.64
C ASP A 46 11.89 -25.89 -2.01
N ASN A 47 12.86 -24.96 -2.01
CA ASN A 47 13.48 -24.37 -3.20
C ASN A 47 12.52 -23.63 -4.15
N LYS A 48 11.32 -23.29 -3.69
CA LYS A 48 10.35 -22.46 -4.41
C LYS A 48 10.18 -21.12 -3.71
N SER A 49 10.00 -20.10 -4.54
CA SER A 49 9.70 -18.75 -4.10
C SER A 49 8.20 -18.50 -4.25
N ILE A 50 7.51 -18.21 -3.14
CA ILE A 50 6.08 -17.88 -3.14
C ILE A 50 5.94 -16.41 -2.76
N THR A 51 5.34 -15.60 -3.62
CA THR A 51 5.15 -14.17 -3.36
C THR A 51 3.75 -13.92 -2.83
N THR A 52 3.63 -13.33 -1.63
CA THR A 52 2.37 -12.80 -1.11
C THR A 52 2.40 -11.28 -1.17
N GLY A 53 1.50 -10.69 -1.94
CA GLY A 53 1.27 -9.25 -1.94
C GLY A 53 0.34 -8.82 -0.80
N LEU A 54 0.12 -7.51 -0.73
CA LEU A 54 -0.92 -6.91 0.09
C LEU A 54 -2.32 -7.32 -0.38
N SER A 55 -3.16 -7.80 0.54
CA SER A 55 -4.52 -8.32 0.27
C SER A 55 -5.66 -7.27 0.33
N VAL A 56 -5.39 -5.97 0.51
CA VAL A 56 -6.48 -4.99 0.78
C VAL A 56 -7.27 -4.53 -0.45
N LEU A 57 -7.18 -5.23 -1.59
CA LEU A 57 -7.96 -4.87 -2.78
C LEU A 57 -9.04 -5.91 -3.12
N ALA A 58 -9.54 -6.62 -2.12
CA ALA A 58 -10.90 -7.12 -2.24
C ALA A 58 -11.81 -5.90 -2.41
N TRP A 59 -12.47 -5.76 -3.57
CA TRP A 59 -13.35 -4.63 -3.92
C TRP A 59 -12.61 -3.31 -4.22
N PRO A 60 -11.81 -3.26 -5.30
CA PRO A 60 -11.06 -2.06 -5.68
C PRO A 60 -11.94 -0.80 -5.78
N GLU A 61 -13.20 -0.93 -6.19
CA GLU A 61 -14.17 0.16 -6.33
C GLU A 61 -14.43 0.97 -5.04
N ILE A 62 -14.16 0.38 -3.88
CA ILE A 62 -14.29 1.06 -2.57
C ILE A 62 -13.06 1.94 -2.30
N PHE A 63 -11.89 1.57 -2.84
CA PHE A 63 -10.61 2.23 -2.58
C PHE A 63 -10.27 3.32 -3.60
N ARG A 64 -11.18 4.28 -3.77
CA ARG A 64 -11.09 5.33 -4.80
C ARG A 64 -9.76 6.11 -4.78
N ASN A 65 -9.33 6.58 -3.61
CA ASN A 65 -8.08 7.34 -3.48
C ASN A 65 -6.85 6.52 -3.86
N TYR A 66 -6.88 5.22 -3.55
CA TYR A 66 -5.79 4.32 -3.90
C TYR A 66 -5.75 4.06 -5.41
N ILE A 67 -6.90 3.82 -6.05
CA ILE A 67 -6.98 3.70 -7.52
C ILE A 67 -6.47 4.97 -8.20
N HIS A 68 -6.90 6.14 -7.73
CA HIS A 68 -6.42 7.42 -8.28
C HIS A 68 -4.90 7.56 -8.14
N LEU A 69 -4.34 7.19 -6.99
CA LEU A 69 -2.89 7.20 -6.77
C LEU A 69 -2.17 6.24 -7.73
N LEU A 70 -2.67 5.02 -7.92
CA LEU A 70 -2.07 4.06 -8.86
C LEU A 70 -2.09 4.59 -10.29
N ASN A 71 -3.21 5.19 -10.72
CA ASN A 71 -3.33 5.80 -12.05
C ASN A 71 -2.38 6.98 -12.23
N GLU A 72 -2.32 7.89 -11.26
CA GLU A 72 -1.40 9.05 -11.28
C GLU A 72 0.07 8.61 -11.37
N LEU A 73 0.42 7.53 -10.68
CA LEU A 73 1.76 6.94 -10.70
C LEU A 73 2.00 5.98 -11.87
N ASN A 74 1.02 5.80 -12.76
CA ASN A 74 1.06 4.86 -13.89
C ASN A 74 1.42 3.43 -13.49
N ILE A 75 0.91 2.96 -12.35
CA ILE A 75 1.14 1.60 -11.85
C ILE A 75 0.20 0.63 -12.56
N LYS A 76 0.78 -0.42 -13.18
CA LYS A 76 0.02 -1.49 -13.83
C LYS A 76 -0.72 -2.32 -12.79
N THR A 77 -1.98 -2.64 -13.07
CA THR A 77 -2.83 -3.50 -12.23
C THR A 77 -3.25 -4.74 -13.01
N THR A 78 -3.62 -5.80 -12.28
CA THR A 78 -4.22 -7.01 -12.84
C THR A 78 -5.37 -7.43 -11.93
N ILE A 79 -6.37 -8.10 -12.51
CA ILE A 79 -7.44 -8.72 -11.73
C ILE A 79 -6.87 -10.01 -11.13
N VAL A 80 -7.13 -10.20 -9.83
CA VAL A 80 -6.78 -11.43 -9.11
C VAL A 80 -8.06 -12.06 -8.58
N GLU A 81 -8.14 -13.39 -8.66
CA GLU A 81 -9.21 -14.14 -8.03
C GLU A 81 -8.90 -14.25 -6.54
N LEU A 82 -9.84 -13.83 -5.68
CA LEU A 82 -9.66 -13.94 -4.24
C LEU A 82 -9.88 -15.41 -3.84
N PRO A 83 -8.87 -16.10 -3.29
CA PRO A 83 -9.00 -17.54 -3.01
C PRO A 83 -10.03 -17.84 -1.92
N PHE A 84 -10.26 -16.91 -1.00
CA PHE A 84 -11.35 -16.98 -0.03
C PHE A 84 -11.67 -15.59 0.53
N PHE A 85 -12.91 -15.39 0.95
CA PHE A 85 -13.34 -14.27 1.81
C PHE A 85 -14.35 -14.80 2.83
N ILE A 86 -14.34 -14.23 4.04
CA ILE A 86 -15.27 -14.63 5.09
C ILE A 86 -16.49 -13.72 5.02
N HIS A 87 -17.66 -14.28 4.73
CA HIS A 87 -18.93 -13.57 4.80
C HIS A 87 -19.64 -13.97 6.10
N ASN A 88 -19.64 -13.08 7.09
CA ASN A 88 -20.47 -13.28 8.27
C ASN A 88 -21.90 -12.84 7.91
N LYS A 89 -22.89 -13.70 8.16
CA LYS A 89 -24.32 -13.38 7.92
C LYS A 89 -24.84 -12.45 9.03
#